data_AF-A0A7Y9JQT5-F1
#
_entry.id   AF-A0A7Y9JQT5-F1
#
_cell.length_a   1.000
_cell.length_b   1.000
_cell.length_c   1.000
_cell.angle_alpha   90.00
_cell.angle_beta   90.00
_cell.angle_gamma   90.00
#
_symmetry.space_group_name_H-M   'P 1'
#
loop_
_entity.id
_entity.type
_entity.pdbx_description
1 polymer ?
#
loop_
_entity_poly.entity_id
_entity_poly.type
_entity_poly.pdbx_seq_one_letter_code
_entity_poly.pdbx_strand_id
1 'polypeptide(L)'
;MHYVGVDLAWGERAPTGVAVLDPEARLVHVSAQRSDDEVVAAVEGVVAGGACLVAVDAPLIVRNASGNRGCEAALNKDFARFDAGAHPANTGKPEFAETPRGARVAGRLGLDLNPRSGRQRRAIEVYPHPATVSLFRLGRTLKYKHKPGRDLESLRSELLALMGYLETVVVTAGEPWARLRDAVEGATRKSELRVVEDQVDAVVCAYVGLFADTHPEETTTYVGPDGGWEDGYVVVPTLPADLEPSPRRARPRVDPVQAATQAYAARLPQLRDAGERYVRLVQSILDEAGINYLSVTGRTKSVASFAAKAARTVDGRPGGRAMYRDPLTEVTDQLGVRVITYVQRDVETVADLLGDQLVVHDDRDMGRETASEGRFGYASRHQVIGLDAAREGDPDWSPLRGLVASVQIRTVLQHAWAEFEHDIRYKGVVPEEHARDFDRRFTLAAGLLELADREFATIRDRLQATDPRTEEPAGPDADPRLDPRELAAFLAGQYADAGWSRTDHYAWISGLLLELGITSLGELSEVLMGVDETQINEHMDYRYPPGAVRRLDDALLASYAEGYVELHGNAHRVDLLRARLAKLTG
;
A
#
# COMPACT_ATOMS: atom_id res chain seq x y z
N MET A 1 -46.62 -7.69 23.70
CA MET A 1 -45.76 -8.46 22.80
C MET A 1 -44.62 -7.56 22.40
N HIS A 2 -43.36 -7.98 22.51
CA HIS A 2 -42.23 -7.21 21.98
C HIS A 2 -41.76 -7.79 20.64
N TYR A 3 -41.31 -6.92 19.74
CA TYR A 3 -40.78 -7.34 18.44
C TYR A 3 -39.29 -7.02 18.42
N VAL A 4 -38.48 -8.07 18.32
CA VAL A 4 -37.03 -7.97 18.45
C VAL A 4 -36.44 -8.20 17.07
N GLY A 5 -35.55 -7.32 16.65
CA GLY A 5 -34.76 -7.49 15.43
C GLY A 5 -33.32 -7.77 15.75
N VAL A 6 -32.72 -8.72 15.05
CA VAL A 6 -31.32 -9.10 15.21
C VAL A 6 -30.66 -9.15 13.83
N ASP A 7 -29.80 -8.17 13.51
CA ASP A 7 -28.92 -8.24 12.33
C ASP A 7 -27.67 -9.04 12.71
N LEU A 8 -27.71 -10.34 12.42
CA LEU A 8 -26.78 -11.31 12.99
C LEU A 8 -25.67 -11.64 11.99
N ALA A 9 -24.46 -11.16 12.29
CA ALA A 9 -23.29 -11.59 11.54
C ALA A 9 -23.13 -13.13 11.59
N TRP A 10 -22.85 -13.76 10.45
CA TRP A 10 -22.75 -15.23 10.38
C TRP A 10 -21.60 -15.80 11.23
N GLY A 11 -20.51 -15.04 11.41
CA GLY A 11 -19.38 -15.39 12.28
C GLY A 11 -19.37 -14.63 13.61
N GLU A 12 -18.55 -15.08 14.56
CA GLU A 12 -18.58 -14.64 15.97
C GLU A 12 -17.75 -13.39 16.28
N ARG A 13 -17.00 -12.87 15.30
CA ARG A 13 -16.08 -11.71 15.50
C ARG A 13 -16.70 -10.37 15.12
N ALA A 14 -17.75 -10.39 14.30
CA ALA A 14 -18.36 -9.17 13.78
C ALA A 14 -19.48 -8.70 14.72
N PRO A 15 -19.68 -7.39 14.85
CA PRO A 15 -20.79 -6.84 15.62
C PRO A 15 -22.15 -7.34 15.08
N THR A 16 -23.14 -7.33 15.96
CA THR A 16 -24.52 -7.76 15.72
C THR A 16 -25.44 -6.69 16.26
N GLY A 17 -26.33 -6.16 15.42
CA GLY A 17 -27.33 -5.20 15.85
C GLY A 17 -28.47 -5.90 16.60
N VAL A 18 -28.96 -5.28 17.66
CA VAL A 18 -30.16 -5.71 18.38
C VAL A 18 -31.07 -4.51 18.57
N ALA A 19 -32.32 -4.61 18.13
CA ALA A 19 -33.35 -3.60 18.34
C ALA A 19 -34.63 -4.23 18.89
N VAL A 20 -35.39 -3.47 19.68
CA VAL A 20 -36.68 -3.90 20.22
C VAL A 20 -37.73 -2.82 20.00
N LEU A 21 -38.86 -3.23 19.43
CA LEU A 21 -40.07 -2.43 19.30
C LEU A 21 -41.16 -2.93 20.25
N ASP A 22 -41.97 -2.00 20.75
CA ASP A 22 -43.24 -2.30 21.40
C ASP A 22 -44.38 -2.53 20.37
N PRO A 23 -45.60 -2.92 20.79
CA PRO A 23 -46.74 -3.12 19.88
C PRO A 23 -47.16 -1.87 19.09
N GLU A 24 -46.83 -0.67 19.57
CA GLU A 24 -47.13 0.60 18.93
C GLU A 24 -46.01 1.08 18.00
N ALA A 25 -45.09 0.18 17.62
CA ALA A 25 -43.93 0.45 16.77
C ALA A 25 -42.95 1.48 17.36
N ARG A 26 -42.90 1.66 18.70
CA ARG A 26 -41.91 2.54 19.34
C ARG A 26 -40.61 1.81 19.56
N LEU A 27 -39.50 2.44 19.19
CA LEU A 27 -38.17 1.91 19.43
C LEU A 27 -37.81 2.06 20.92
N VAL A 28 -37.85 0.95 21.66
CA VAL A 28 -37.58 0.92 23.10
C VAL A 28 -36.13 0.54 23.42
N HIS A 29 -35.43 -0.13 22.50
CA HIS A 29 -34.02 -0.48 22.65
C HIS A 29 -33.31 -0.58 21.30
N VAL A 30 -32.06 -0.14 21.23
CA VAL A 30 -31.16 -0.39 20.09
C VAL A 30 -29.71 -0.41 20.56
N SER A 31 -28.94 -1.41 20.13
CA SER A 31 -27.56 -1.63 20.57
C SER A 31 -26.77 -2.46 19.56
N ALA A 32 -25.44 -2.45 19.67
CA ALA A 32 -24.55 -3.36 18.95
C ALA A 32 -23.85 -4.28 19.97
N GLN A 33 -23.82 -5.57 19.68
CA GLN A 33 -23.28 -6.63 20.54
C GLN A 33 -22.17 -7.39 19.79
N ARG A 34 -21.21 -7.95 20.52
CA ARG A 34 -20.06 -8.67 19.94
C ARG A 34 -20.09 -10.18 20.16
N SER A 35 -20.90 -10.67 21.10
CA SER A 35 -21.01 -12.09 21.40
C SER A 35 -22.46 -12.57 21.48
N ASP A 36 -22.68 -13.87 21.35
CA ASP A 36 -24.01 -14.47 21.52
C ASP A 36 -24.55 -14.25 22.95
N ASP A 37 -23.66 -14.21 23.95
CA ASP A 37 -24.02 -13.93 25.35
C ASP A 37 -24.59 -12.52 25.50
N GLU A 38 -23.91 -11.54 24.90
CA GLU A 38 -24.34 -10.15 24.89
C GLU A 38 -25.65 -9.95 24.12
N VAL A 39 -25.82 -10.64 22.98
CA VAL A 39 -27.09 -10.62 22.22
C VAL A 39 -28.24 -11.16 23.07
N VAL A 40 -28.06 -12.34 23.68
CA VAL A 40 -29.09 -12.96 24.53
C VAL A 40 -29.41 -12.05 25.73
N ALA A 41 -28.39 -11.50 26.39
CA ALA A 41 -28.57 -10.59 27.51
C ALA A 41 -29.29 -9.29 27.11
N ALA A 42 -28.98 -8.72 25.95
CA ALA A 42 -29.66 -7.53 25.44
C ALA A 42 -31.15 -7.78 25.17
N VAL A 43 -31.48 -8.94 24.59
CA VAL A 43 -32.88 -9.32 24.33
C VAL A 43 -33.63 -9.59 25.64
N GLU A 44 -33.07 -10.39 26.55
CA GLU A 44 -33.71 -10.71 27.83
C GLU A 44 -33.81 -9.51 28.76
N GLY A 45 -32.84 -8.58 28.71
CA GLY A 45 -32.88 -7.35 29.52
C GLY A 45 -34.10 -6.47 29.23
N VAL A 46 -34.63 -6.54 28.00
CA VAL A 46 -35.81 -5.76 27.58
C VAL A 46 -37.08 -6.59 27.64
N VAL A 47 -37.05 -7.83 27.15
CA VAL A 47 -38.23 -8.70 27.09
C VAL A 47 -38.57 -9.30 28.46
N ALA A 48 -37.58 -9.49 29.33
CA ALA A 48 -37.70 -10.01 30.70
C ALA A 48 -38.53 -11.30 30.80
N GLY A 49 -38.27 -12.29 29.93
CA GLY A 49 -39.06 -13.52 29.88
C GLY A 49 -40.49 -13.37 29.33
N GLY A 50 -40.92 -12.15 28.97
CA GLY A 50 -42.22 -11.85 28.39
C GLY A 50 -42.41 -12.39 26.96
N ALA A 51 -43.58 -12.11 26.39
CA ALA A 51 -43.93 -12.50 25.03
C ALA A 51 -43.11 -11.70 24.00
N CYS A 52 -42.45 -12.40 23.07
CA CYS A 52 -41.70 -11.79 21.99
C CYS A 52 -41.75 -12.58 20.66
N LEU A 53 -41.66 -11.83 19.57
CA LEU A 53 -41.29 -12.34 18.25
C LEU A 53 -39.90 -11.82 17.91
N VAL A 54 -38.95 -12.72 17.63
CA VAL A 54 -37.58 -12.36 17.25
C VAL A 54 -37.37 -12.58 15.75
N ALA A 55 -37.23 -11.51 14.99
CA ALA A 55 -36.88 -11.50 13.58
C ALA A 55 -35.36 -11.44 13.41
N VAL A 56 -34.79 -12.48 12.80
CA VAL A 56 -33.33 -12.67 12.70
C VAL A 56 -32.88 -12.59 11.24
N ASP A 57 -31.98 -11.66 10.91
CA ASP A 57 -31.27 -11.63 9.62
C ASP A 57 -30.09 -12.61 9.63
N ALA A 58 -30.43 -13.89 9.75
CA ALA A 58 -29.49 -15.00 9.54
C ALA A 58 -30.27 -16.31 9.37
N PRO A 59 -29.67 -17.29 8.67
CA PRO A 59 -30.25 -18.61 8.56
C PRO A 59 -30.57 -19.24 9.92
N LEU A 60 -31.83 -19.61 10.15
CA LEU A 60 -32.26 -20.37 11.32
C LEU A 60 -32.15 -21.88 11.06
N ILE A 61 -32.43 -22.31 9.84
CA ILE A 61 -32.42 -23.73 9.46
C ILE A 61 -31.65 -23.90 8.15
N VAL A 62 -30.60 -24.73 8.17
CA VAL A 62 -29.76 -25.05 7.01
C VAL A 62 -29.57 -26.56 6.96
N ARG A 63 -29.99 -27.18 5.86
CA ARG A 63 -29.93 -28.65 5.66
C ARG A 63 -29.31 -29.07 4.33
N ASN A 64 -29.27 -28.16 3.36
CA ASN A 64 -28.70 -28.42 2.05
C ASN A 64 -27.16 -28.44 2.12
N ALA A 65 -26.57 -29.38 1.38
CA ALA A 65 -25.12 -29.54 1.32
C ALA A 65 -24.43 -28.41 0.53
N SER A 66 -25.08 -27.88 -0.51
CA SER A 66 -24.53 -26.84 -1.37
C SER A 66 -25.64 -25.97 -1.97
N GLY A 67 -25.25 -24.87 -2.63
CA GLY A 67 -26.17 -23.98 -3.34
C GLY A 67 -27.07 -23.16 -2.41
N ASN A 68 -28.17 -22.64 -2.98
CA ASN A 68 -29.23 -21.94 -2.25
C ASN A 68 -30.18 -22.96 -1.61
N ARG A 69 -30.72 -22.61 -0.44
CA ARG A 69 -31.92 -23.26 0.12
C ARG A 69 -33.12 -23.05 -0.78
N GLY A 70 -34.14 -23.91 -0.65
CA GLY A 70 -35.39 -23.76 -1.40
C GLY A 70 -36.06 -22.41 -1.18
N CYS A 71 -36.08 -21.92 0.07
CA CYS A 71 -36.61 -20.60 0.43
C CYS A 71 -35.83 -19.45 -0.24
N GLU A 72 -34.49 -19.50 -0.23
CA GLU A 72 -33.63 -18.50 -0.88
C GLU A 72 -33.83 -18.48 -2.39
N ALA A 73 -33.95 -19.65 -3.02
CA ALA A 73 -34.21 -19.75 -4.46
C ALA A 73 -35.58 -19.16 -4.84
N ALA A 74 -36.62 -19.43 -4.04
CA ALA A 74 -37.95 -18.88 -4.22
C ALA A 74 -37.97 -17.36 -4.03
N LEU A 75 -37.34 -16.85 -2.95
CA LEU A 75 -37.20 -15.42 -2.69
C LEU A 75 -36.41 -14.72 -3.81
N ASN A 76 -35.32 -15.34 -4.29
CA ASN A 76 -34.50 -14.80 -5.36
C ASN A 76 -35.26 -14.65 -6.68
N LYS A 77 -36.24 -15.53 -6.95
CA LYS A 77 -37.10 -15.44 -8.14
C LYS A 77 -37.85 -14.10 -8.20
N ASP A 78 -38.31 -13.62 -7.04
CA ASP A 78 -39.11 -12.40 -6.96
C ASP A 78 -38.25 -11.15 -6.81
N PHE A 79 -37.18 -11.25 -6.01
CA PHE A 79 -36.41 -10.08 -5.54
C PHE A 79 -35.09 -9.82 -6.29
N ALA A 80 -34.57 -10.77 -7.09
CA ALA A 80 -33.31 -10.56 -7.81
C ALA A 80 -33.37 -9.37 -8.78
N ARG A 81 -34.56 -9.10 -9.37
CA ARG A 81 -34.76 -7.96 -10.29
C ARG A 81 -34.60 -6.59 -9.61
N PHE A 82 -34.74 -6.53 -8.28
CA PHE A 82 -34.54 -5.34 -7.44
C PHE A 82 -33.13 -5.25 -6.82
N ASP A 83 -32.23 -6.17 -7.18
CA ASP A 83 -30.92 -6.38 -6.52
C ASP A 83 -31.05 -6.76 -5.02
N ALA A 84 -32.12 -7.47 -4.65
CA ALA A 84 -32.45 -7.87 -3.28
C ALA A 84 -32.31 -9.39 -3.05
N GLY A 85 -31.49 -10.10 -3.83
CA GLY A 85 -31.34 -11.54 -3.69
C GLY A 85 -30.63 -11.97 -2.39
N ALA A 86 -31.11 -13.06 -1.79
CA ALA A 86 -30.46 -13.76 -0.69
C ALA A 86 -29.21 -14.52 -1.15
N HIS A 87 -28.21 -14.51 -0.27
CA HIS A 87 -27.00 -15.31 -0.43
C HIS A 87 -27.25 -16.78 -0.08
N PRO A 88 -26.54 -17.74 -0.72
CA PRO A 88 -26.68 -19.16 -0.40
C PRO A 88 -26.25 -19.46 1.05
N ALA A 89 -27.09 -20.12 1.83
CA ALA A 89 -26.67 -20.81 3.05
C ALA A 89 -26.68 -22.33 2.82
N ASN A 90 -25.59 -23.01 3.18
CA ASN A 90 -25.44 -24.47 3.03
C ASN A 90 -24.36 -25.00 3.97
N THR A 91 -24.43 -26.29 4.29
CA THR A 91 -23.50 -26.94 5.25
C THR A 91 -22.08 -27.09 4.72
N GLY A 92 -21.84 -26.85 3.42
CA GLY A 92 -20.50 -26.73 2.84
C GLY A 92 -19.75 -25.45 3.29
N LYS A 93 -20.44 -24.47 3.87
CA LYS A 93 -19.83 -23.27 4.46
C LYS A 93 -19.51 -23.50 5.94
N PRO A 94 -18.30 -23.15 6.43
CA PRO A 94 -17.92 -23.36 7.83
C PRO A 94 -18.90 -22.77 8.85
N GLU A 95 -19.52 -21.63 8.53
CA GLU A 95 -20.47 -20.92 9.39
C GLU A 95 -21.78 -21.70 9.62
N PHE A 96 -22.10 -22.66 8.74
CA PHE A 96 -23.34 -23.44 8.76
C PHE A 96 -23.09 -24.96 8.74
N ALA A 97 -21.84 -25.40 8.90
CA ALA A 97 -21.49 -26.82 8.93
C ALA A 97 -22.13 -27.54 10.13
N GLU A 98 -22.23 -26.82 11.25
CA GLU A 98 -22.90 -27.24 12.47
C GLU A 98 -24.25 -26.53 12.62
N THR A 99 -24.68 -26.21 13.84
CA THR A 99 -25.89 -25.40 14.06
C THR A 99 -25.64 -23.93 13.66
N PRO A 100 -26.43 -23.37 12.72
CA PRO A 100 -26.33 -21.96 12.35
C PRO A 100 -26.43 -21.05 13.57
N ARG A 101 -25.66 -19.95 13.57
CA ARG A 101 -25.63 -19.00 14.69
C ARG A 101 -27.02 -18.50 15.08
N GLY A 102 -27.90 -18.23 14.11
CA GLY A 102 -29.28 -17.84 14.34
C GLY A 102 -30.08 -18.87 15.15
N ALA A 103 -29.95 -20.16 14.81
CA ALA A 103 -30.56 -21.24 15.59
C ALA A 103 -30.00 -21.35 17.02
N ARG A 104 -28.69 -21.15 17.20
CA ARG A 104 -28.09 -21.19 18.55
C ARG A 104 -28.64 -20.09 19.44
N VAL A 105 -28.68 -18.85 18.95
CA VAL A 105 -29.23 -17.70 19.68
C VAL A 105 -30.71 -17.94 19.98
N ALA A 106 -31.50 -18.40 19.02
CA ALA A 106 -32.91 -18.71 19.23
C ALA A 106 -33.15 -19.83 20.25
N GLY A 107 -32.32 -20.88 20.23
CA GLY A 107 -32.37 -21.96 21.22
C GLY A 107 -32.07 -21.48 22.64
N ARG A 108 -31.08 -20.60 22.80
CA ARG A 108 -30.74 -19.99 24.10
C ARG A 108 -31.85 -19.09 24.66
N LEU A 109 -32.63 -18.45 23.78
CA LEU A 109 -33.78 -17.62 24.13
C LEU A 109 -35.09 -18.42 24.30
N GLY A 110 -35.04 -19.74 24.08
CA GLY A 110 -36.20 -20.63 24.18
C GLY A 110 -37.29 -20.34 23.16
N LEU A 111 -36.90 -19.95 21.94
CA LEU A 111 -37.82 -19.52 20.89
C LEU A 111 -38.26 -20.68 20.00
N ASP A 112 -39.56 -20.73 19.72
CA ASP A 112 -40.11 -21.65 18.73
C ASP A 112 -39.82 -21.17 17.31
N LEU A 113 -39.28 -22.06 16.45
CA LEU A 113 -38.82 -21.68 15.10
C LEU A 113 -39.89 -21.85 14.01
N ASN A 114 -41.10 -22.33 14.35
CA ASN A 114 -42.14 -22.49 13.35
C ASN A 114 -42.73 -21.08 13.02
N PRO A 115 -42.64 -20.62 11.76
CA PRO A 115 -43.10 -19.28 11.40
C PRO A 115 -44.60 -19.08 11.55
N ARG A 116 -45.37 -20.18 11.64
CA ARG A 116 -46.83 -20.19 11.83
C ARG A 116 -47.23 -20.47 13.27
N SER A 117 -46.27 -20.45 14.19
CA SER A 117 -46.51 -20.74 15.61
C SER A 117 -47.30 -19.63 16.28
N GLY A 118 -48.35 -20.00 17.02
CA GLY A 118 -49.06 -19.09 17.92
C GLY A 118 -48.40 -18.92 19.29
N ARG A 119 -47.18 -19.44 19.48
CA ARG A 119 -46.49 -19.34 20.78
C ARG A 119 -46.12 -17.89 21.08
N GLN A 120 -46.14 -17.58 22.38
CA GLN A 120 -45.79 -16.26 22.92
C GLN A 120 -44.33 -15.89 22.70
N ARG A 121 -43.44 -16.87 22.52
CA ARG A 121 -42.01 -16.68 22.30
C ARG A 121 -41.58 -17.49 21.09
N ARG A 122 -41.28 -16.81 19.98
CA ARG A 122 -40.96 -17.47 18.71
C ARG A 122 -40.00 -16.62 17.88
N ALA A 123 -39.32 -17.26 16.94
CA ALA A 123 -38.38 -16.60 16.03
C ALA A 123 -38.79 -16.82 14.57
N ILE A 124 -38.48 -15.84 13.73
CA ILE A 124 -38.59 -15.93 12.27
C ILE A 124 -37.30 -15.50 11.61
N GLU A 125 -36.94 -16.17 10.52
CA GLU A 125 -35.85 -15.75 9.64
C GLU A 125 -36.37 -14.65 8.71
N VAL A 126 -35.67 -13.52 8.64
CA VAL A 126 -36.02 -12.38 7.80
C VAL A 126 -34.84 -11.97 6.92
N TYR A 127 -35.08 -11.13 5.92
CA TYR A 127 -34.01 -10.59 5.07
C TYR A 127 -34.28 -9.09 4.78
N PRO A 128 -33.49 -8.14 5.32
CA PRO A 128 -33.78 -6.71 5.29
C PRO A 128 -33.89 -6.11 3.88
N HIS A 129 -33.09 -6.58 2.92
CA HIS A 129 -33.07 -6.01 1.57
C HIS A 129 -34.40 -6.21 0.79
N PRO A 130 -34.95 -7.43 0.67
CA PRO A 130 -36.31 -7.65 0.18
C PRO A 130 -37.37 -6.93 0.98
N ALA A 131 -37.25 -6.94 2.32
CA ALA A 131 -38.23 -6.33 3.18
C ALA A 131 -38.36 -4.82 2.92
N THR A 132 -37.24 -4.11 2.84
CA THR A 132 -37.22 -2.67 2.54
C THR A 132 -37.72 -2.36 1.12
N VAL A 133 -37.46 -3.25 0.14
CA VAL A 133 -38.04 -3.13 -1.21
C VAL A 133 -39.56 -3.16 -1.16
N SER A 134 -40.16 -4.13 -0.45
CA SER A 134 -41.61 -4.25 -0.33
C SER A 134 -42.23 -3.12 0.50
N LEU A 135 -41.70 -2.87 1.71
CA LEU A 135 -42.25 -1.89 2.67
C LEU A 135 -42.22 -0.46 2.14
N PHE A 136 -41.09 -0.06 1.55
CA PHE A 136 -40.87 1.31 1.09
C PHE A 136 -41.00 1.46 -0.42
N ARG A 137 -41.49 0.41 -1.09
CA ARG A 137 -41.75 0.36 -2.54
C ARG A 137 -40.53 0.81 -3.35
N LEU A 138 -39.35 0.33 -2.96
CA LEU A 138 -38.09 0.73 -3.59
C LEU A 138 -37.93 0.03 -4.94
N GLY A 139 -37.70 0.80 -6.00
CA GLY A 139 -37.42 0.23 -7.32
C GLY A 139 -36.15 -0.64 -7.36
N ARG A 140 -35.20 -0.45 -6.43
CA ARG A 140 -34.03 -1.31 -6.17
C ARG A 140 -33.57 -1.11 -4.72
N THR A 141 -32.74 -2.01 -4.23
CA THR A 141 -32.14 -1.88 -2.89
C THR A 141 -31.28 -0.62 -2.75
N LEU A 142 -31.41 0.03 -1.58
CA LEU A 142 -30.51 1.08 -1.15
C LEU A 142 -29.08 0.51 -0.99
N LYS A 143 -28.07 1.27 -1.40
CA LYS A 143 -26.67 0.80 -1.44
C LYS A 143 -25.87 1.21 -0.20
N TYR A 144 -26.47 1.09 0.98
CA TYR A 144 -25.91 1.50 2.27
C TYR A 144 -24.89 0.52 2.86
N LYS A 145 -25.00 -0.80 2.59
CA LYS A 145 -24.01 -1.78 3.12
C LYS A 145 -22.60 -1.59 2.55
N HIS A 146 -21.56 -1.71 3.38
CA HIS A 146 -20.17 -1.58 2.91
C HIS A 146 -19.78 -2.65 1.86
N LYS A 147 -19.36 -2.22 0.66
CA LYS A 147 -18.80 -3.09 -0.40
C LYS A 147 -17.66 -2.39 -1.17
N PRO A 148 -16.70 -3.14 -1.74
CA PRO A 148 -15.65 -2.57 -2.59
C PRO A 148 -16.23 -1.71 -3.72
N GLY A 149 -15.64 -0.52 -3.94
CA GLY A 149 -16.08 0.42 -4.97
C GLY A 149 -17.34 1.23 -4.64
N ARG A 150 -17.76 1.31 -3.37
CA ARG A 150 -18.71 2.33 -2.87
C ARG A 150 -17.95 3.42 -2.12
N ASP A 151 -18.15 4.68 -2.44
CA ASP A 151 -17.55 5.82 -1.74
C ASP A 151 -18.32 6.15 -0.44
N LEU A 152 -17.69 6.93 0.44
CA LEU A 152 -18.24 7.25 1.76
C LEU A 152 -19.55 8.05 1.67
N GLU A 153 -19.61 9.03 0.78
CA GLU A 153 -20.73 9.95 0.66
C GLU A 153 -21.98 9.21 0.17
N SER A 154 -21.82 8.33 -0.82
CA SER A 154 -22.90 7.45 -1.29
C SER A 154 -23.39 6.51 -0.19
N LEU A 155 -22.50 5.87 0.58
CA LEU A 155 -22.90 4.99 1.68
C LEU A 155 -23.69 5.77 2.74
N ARG A 156 -23.20 6.95 3.14
CA ARG A 156 -23.84 7.83 4.12
C ARG A 156 -25.22 8.27 3.64
N SER A 157 -25.34 8.74 2.40
CA SER A 157 -26.61 9.20 1.83
C SER A 157 -27.65 8.09 1.77
N GLU A 158 -27.26 6.87 1.39
CA GLU A 158 -28.17 5.72 1.28
C GLU A 158 -28.59 5.21 2.67
N LEU A 159 -27.69 5.25 3.67
CA LEU A 159 -28.03 4.88 5.05
C LEU A 159 -28.99 5.91 5.67
N LEU A 160 -28.75 7.21 5.46
CA LEU A 160 -29.68 8.26 5.91
C LEU A 160 -31.06 8.15 5.22
N ALA A 161 -31.09 7.75 3.95
CA ALA A 161 -32.36 7.49 3.26
C ALA A 161 -33.12 6.32 3.92
N LEU A 162 -32.43 5.21 4.25
CA LEU A 162 -33.04 4.10 4.98
C LEU A 162 -33.58 4.54 6.35
N MET A 163 -32.80 5.32 7.10
CA MET A 163 -33.24 5.86 8.39
C MET A 163 -34.48 6.75 8.23
N GLY A 164 -34.51 7.61 7.20
CA GLY A 164 -35.68 8.44 6.89
C GLY A 164 -36.93 7.61 6.55
N TYR A 165 -36.79 6.49 5.83
CA TYR A 165 -37.91 5.58 5.60
C TYR A 165 -38.38 4.90 6.89
N LEU A 166 -37.47 4.46 7.75
CA LEU A 166 -37.82 3.87 9.05
C LEU A 166 -38.56 4.85 9.95
N GLU A 167 -38.19 6.13 9.95
CA GLU A 167 -38.89 7.19 10.69
C GLU A 167 -40.35 7.39 10.25
N THR A 168 -40.74 6.89 9.07
CA THR A 168 -42.16 6.92 8.63
C THR A 168 -43.01 5.81 9.22
N VAL A 169 -42.40 4.75 9.74
CA VAL A 169 -43.09 3.53 10.19
C VAL A 169 -42.75 3.11 11.63
N VAL A 170 -41.65 3.61 12.19
CA VAL A 170 -41.20 3.40 13.56
C VAL A 170 -41.24 4.73 14.31
N VAL A 171 -41.78 4.74 15.53
CA VAL A 171 -41.73 5.91 16.41
C VAL A 171 -40.35 5.97 17.07
N THR A 172 -39.50 6.87 16.57
CA THR A 172 -38.08 6.99 16.93
C THR A 172 -37.75 8.19 17.83
N ALA A 173 -38.73 8.73 18.55
CA ALA A 173 -38.60 9.97 19.36
C ALA A 173 -37.62 9.88 20.56
N GLY A 174 -36.84 8.80 20.68
CA GLY A 174 -35.86 8.58 21.74
C GLY A 174 -34.44 8.99 21.34
N GLU A 175 -33.66 9.34 22.36
CA GLU A 175 -32.25 9.71 22.24
C GLU A 175 -31.35 8.63 21.57
N PRO A 176 -31.61 7.30 21.71
CA PRO A 176 -30.82 6.28 21.02
C PRO A 176 -30.84 6.38 19.49
N TRP A 177 -31.99 6.69 18.87
CA TRP A 177 -32.07 6.82 17.42
C TRP A 177 -31.42 8.10 16.92
N ALA A 178 -31.62 9.21 17.64
CA ALA A 178 -30.98 10.49 17.34
C ALA A 178 -29.45 10.36 17.32
N ARG A 179 -28.86 9.66 18.31
CA ARG A 179 -27.41 9.39 18.33
C ARG A 179 -26.91 8.61 17.12
N LEU A 180 -27.66 7.61 16.66
CA LEU A 180 -27.29 6.85 15.46
C LEU A 180 -27.34 7.76 14.22
N ARG A 181 -28.34 8.63 14.14
CA ARG A 181 -28.47 9.57 13.04
C ARG A 181 -27.31 10.56 13.02
N ASP A 182 -27.00 11.18 14.15
CA ASP A 182 -25.89 12.11 14.31
C ASP A 182 -24.55 11.44 13.95
N ALA A 183 -24.35 10.17 14.36
CA ALA A 183 -23.17 9.40 14.02
C ALA A 183 -23.02 9.15 12.51
N VAL A 184 -24.13 8.93 11.79
CA VAL A 184 -24.11 8.78 10.33
C VAL A 184 -23.85 10.11 9.64
N GLU A 185 -24.51 11.19 10.08
CA GLU A 185 -24.34 12.54 9.51
C GLU A 185 -22.88 13.02 9.67
N GLY A 186 -22.31 12.82 10.86
CA GLY A 186 -20.94 13.19 11.21
C GLY A 186 -19.85 12.23 10.74
N ALA A 187 -20.19 11.09 10.10
CA ALA A 187 -19.21 10.09 9.70
C ALA A 187 -18.22 10.64 8.66
N THR A 188 -16.92 10.48 8.96
CA THR A 188 -15.80 10.83 8.08
C THR A 188 -15.07 9.59 7.54
N ARG A 189 -15.39 8.40 8.07
CA ARG A 189 -14.80 7.11 7.68
C ARG A 189 -15.86 6.04 7.47
N LYS A 190 -15.62 5.11 6.54
CA LYS A 190 -16.54 4.00 6.25
C LYS A 190 -16.71 3.05 7.44
N SER A 191 -15.69 2.93 8.28
CA SER A 191 -15.75 2.12 9.50
C SER A 191 -16.77 2.66 10.51
N GLU A 192 -17.00 3.98 10.55
CA GLU A 192 -17.98 4.60 11.45
C GLU A 192 -19.41 4.27 10.99
N LEU A 193 -19.66 4.34 9.67
CA LEU A 193 -20.94 3.93 9.09
C LEU A 193 -21.26 2.45 9.35
N ARG A 194 -20.24 1.58 9.26
CA ARG A 194 -20.40 0.14 9.49
C ARG A 194 -20.89 -0.18 10.90
N VAL A 195 -20.50 0.60 11.91
CA VAL A 195 -20.96 0.39 13.29
C VAL A 195 -22.46 0.65 13.42
N VAL A 196 -22.97 1.66 12.70
CA VAL A 196 -24.38 2.04 12.72
C VAL A 196 -25.24 1.13 11.83
N GLU A 197 -24.68 0.64 10.71
CA GLU A 197 -25.34 -0.23 9.73
C GLU A 197 -26.09 -1.39 10.40
N ASP A 198 -25.40 -2.18 11.21
CA ASP A 198 -25.99 -3.38 11.83
C ASP A 198 -27.14 -3.00 12.79
N GLN A 199 -27.03 -1.87 13.49
CA GLN A 199 -28.07 -1.39 14.40
C GLN A 199 -29.32 -0.92 13.65
N VAL A 200 -29.15 -0.25 12.52
CA VAL A 200 -30.27 0.19 11.67
C VAL A 200 -30.96 -1.01 11.02
N ASP A 201 -30.21 -2.00 10.54
CA ASP A 201 -30.78 -3.24 10.01
C ASP A 201 -31.51 -4.07 11.07
N ALA A 202 -31.05 -4.04 12.32
CA ALA A 202 -31.80 -4.63 13.42
C ALA A 202 -33.16 -3.94 13.64
N VAL A 203 -33.26 -2.62 13.47
CA VAL A 203 -34.56 -1.92 13.50
C VAL A 203 -35.46 -2.35 12.33
N VAL A 204 -34.89 -2.52 11.13
CA VAL A 204 -35.62 -3.11 9.98
C VAL A 204 -36.17 -4.49 10.34
N CYS A 205 -35.33 -5.37 10.89
CA CYS A 205 -35.74 -6.72 11.28
C CYS A 205 -36.87 -6.68 12.32
N ALA A 206 -36.75 -5.83 13.34
CA ALA A 206 -37.76 -5.70 14.39
C ALA A 206 -39.11 -5.26 13.81
N TYR A 207 -39.08 -4.30 12.88
CA TYR A 207 -40.27 -3.83 12.20
C TYR A 207 -40.86 -4.89 11.26
N VAL A 208 -40.04 -5.68 10.56
CA VAL A 208 -40.54 -6.84 9.77
C VAL A 208 -41.23 -7.84 10.69
N GLY A 209 -40.71 -8.08 11.89
CA GLY A 209 -41.37 -8.90 12.89
C GLY A 209 -42.75 -8.36 13.27
N LEU A 210 -42.83 -7.07 13.63
CA LEU A 210 -44.10 -6.40 13.93
C LEU A 210 -45.08 -6.49 12.75
N PHE A 211 -44.60 -6.21 11.54
CA PHE A 211 -45.40 -6.26 10.31
C PHE A 211 -45.95 -7.66 10.05
N ALA A 212 -45.13 -8.70 10.16
CA ALA A 212 -45.54 -10.08 9.95
C ALA A 212 -46.61 -10.57 10.95
N ASP A 213 -46.58 -10.06 12.18
CA ASP A 213 -47.57 -10.38 13.22
C ASP A 213 -48.88 -9.61 13.06
N THR A 214 -48.80 -8.36 12.61
CA THR A 214 -49.96 -7.45 12.49
C THR A 214 -50.64 -7.50 11.12
N HIS A 215 -49.92 -7.86 10.06
CA HIS A 215 -50.36 -7.94 8.67
C HIS A 215 -49.92 -9.27 8.03
N PRO A 216 -50.37 -10.42 8.57
CA PRO A 216 -49.97 -11.73 8.06
C PRO A 216 -50.39 -11.97 6.60
N GLU A 217 -51.49 -11.36 6.14
CA GLU A 217 -51.97 -11.40 4.77
C GLU A 217 -51.10 -10.63 3.77
N GLU A 218 -50.34 -9.64 4.25
CA GLU A 218 -49.39 -8.85 3.46
C GLU A 218 -47.96 -9.39 3.59
N THR A 219 -47.80 -10.59 4.15
CA THR A 219 -46.49 -11.21 4.41
C THR A 219 -46.35 -12.54 3.67
N THR A 220 -45.20 -12.76 3.05
CA THR A 220 -44.88 -14.01 2.37
C THR A 220 -43.83 -14.79 3.16
N THR A 221 -44.15 -16.04 3.50
CA THR A 221 -43.17 -17.03 3.97
C THR A 221 -42.67 -17.87 2.80
N TYR A 222 -41.46 -17.59 2.34
CA TYR A 222 -40.79 -18.36 1.30
C TYR A 222 -40.29 -19.69 1.87
N VAL A 223 -40.65 -20.79 1.22
CA VAL A 223 -40.19 -22.16 1.51
C VAL A 223 -39.73 -22.83 0.22
N GLY A 224 -39.12 -24.02 0.31
CA GLY A 224 -38.75 -24.80 -0.87
C GLY A 224 -39.97 -25.34 -1.63
N PRO A 225 -39.86 -25.63 -2.94
CA PRO A 225 -40.96 -26.13 -3.75
C PRO A 225 -41.50 -27.50 -3.29
N ASP A 226 -40.62 -28.34 -2.74
CA ASP A 226 -40.95 -29.69 -2.26
C ASP A 226 -40.81 -29.83 -0.72
N GLY A 227 -40.53 -28.73 -0.02
CA GLY A 227 -40.12 -28.71 1.39
C GLY A 227 -41.02 -27.88 2.29
N GLY A 228 -40.98 -28.20 3.58
CA GLY A 228 -41.69 -27.46 4.63
C GLY A 228 -40.86 -26.31 5.20
N TRP A 229 -41.35 -25.69 6.27
CA TRP A 229 -40.54 -24.72 7.03
C TRP A 229 -39.34 -25.39 7.70
N GLU A 230 -39.41 -26.70 7.93
CA GLU A 230 -38.36 -27.54 8.50
C GLU A 230 -37.11 -27.64 7.62
N ASP A 231 -37.19 -27.25 6.35
CA ASP A 231 -36.07 -27.22 5.41
C ASP A 231 -35.45 -25.83 5.24
N GLY A 232 -35.97 -24.84 5.99
CA GLY A 232 -35.59 -23.44 5.92
C GLY A 232 -36.66 -22.57 5.27
N TYR A 233 -36.83 -21.38 5.80
CA TYR A 233 -37.80 -20.40 5.34
C TYR A 233 -37.27 -18.98 5.47
N VAL A 234 -37.86 -18.04 4.75
CA VAL A 234 -37.62 -16.59 4.95
C VAL A 234 -38.97 -15.87 4.95
N VAL A 235 -39.21 -15.01 5.94
CA VAL A 235 -40.41 -14.20 6.07
C VAL A 235 -40.08 -12.76 5.68
N VAL A 236 -40.76 -12.23 4.68
CA VAL A 236 -40.67 -10.82 4.28
C VAL A 236 -42.04 -10.29 3.88
N PRO A 237 -42.28 -8.97 3.97
CA PRO A 237 -43.47 -8.35 3.40
C PRO A 237 -43.59 -8.70 1.91
N THR A 238 -44.80 -9.07 1.49
CA THR A 238 -45.12 -9.54 0.15
C THR A 238 -44.76 -8.47 -0.88
N LEU A 239 -44.03 -8.87 -1.92
CA LEU A 239 -43.66 -7.97 -3.01
C LEU A 239 -44.93 -7.42 -3.68
N PRO A 240 -45.15 -6.09 -3.71
CA PRO A 240 -46.33 -5.54 -4.37
C PRO A 240 -46.35 -5.90 -5.86
N ALA A 241 -47.48 -6.43 -6.35
CA ALA A 241 -47.61 -6.91 -7.73
C ALA A 241 -47.44 -5.80 -8.77
N ASP A 242 -47.66 -4.54 -8.39
CA ASP A 242 -47.54 -3.35 -9.22
C ASP A 242 -46.16 -2.69 -9.15
N LEU A 243 -45.26 -3.19 -8.30
CA LEU A 243 -43.91 -2.64 -8.16
C LEU A 243 -42.99 -3.15 -9.26
N GLU A 244 -42.53 -2.23 -10.10
CA GLU A 244 -41.55 -2.49 -11.15
C GLU A 244 -40.14 -2.01 -10.75
N PRO A 245 -39.08 -2.76 -11.08
CA PRO A 245 -37.74 -2.37 -10.71
C PRO A 245 -37.29 -1.14 -11.48
N SER A 246 -36.71 -0.16 -10.78
CA SER A 246 -36.20 1.05 -11.41
C SER A 246 -35.06 0.72 -12.39
N PRO A 247 -34.86 1.53 -13.46
CA PRO A 247 -33.75 1.33 -14.38
C PRO A 247 -32.44 1.25 -13.60
N ARG A 248 -31.55 0.31 -13.96
CA ARG A 248 -30.21 0.29 -13.38
C ARG A 248 -29.55 1.62 -13.73
N ARG A 249 -29.36 2.48 -12.73
CA ARG A 249 -28.55 3.69 -12.89
C ARG A 249 -27.17 3.21 -13.31
N ALA A 250 -26.79 3.47 -14.56
CA ALA A 250 -25.43 3.21 -14.99
C ALA A 250 -24.56 3.99 -14.01
N ARG A 251 -23.76 3.28 -13.19
CA ARG A 251 -22.68 3.95 -12.48
C ARG A 251 -21.93 4.75 -13.54
N PRO A 252 -21.68 6.06 -13.37
CA PRO A 252 -20.68 6.68 -14.21
C PRO A 252 -19.46 5.78 -14.05
N ARG A 253 -19.04 5.13 -15.14
CA ARG A 253 -17.74 4.50 -15.19
C ARG A 253 -16.78 5.66 -15.11
N VAL A 254 -16.45 6.10 -13.89
CA VAL A 254 -15.22 6.83 -13.69
C VAL A 254 -14.17 5.81 -14.09
N ASP A 255 -13.61 6.00 -15.27
CA ASP A 255 -12.53 5.16 -15.74
C ASP A 255 -11.46 5.18 -14.63
N PRO A 256 -11.17 4.02 -13.99
CA PRO A 256 -10.21 3.97 -12.88
C PRO A 256 -8.86 4.57 -13.27
N VAL A 257 -8.49 4.45 -14.55
CA VAL A 257 -7.30 5.06 -15.12
C VAL A 257 -7.43 6.58 -15.12
N GLN A 258 -8.58 7.12 -15.53
CA GLN A 258 -8.83 8.56 -15.54
C GLN A 258 -8.84 9.14 -14.12
N ALA A 259 -9.49 8.47 -13.16
CA ALA A 259 -9.47 8.87 -11.75
C ALA A 259 -8.05 8.89 -11.17
N ALA A 260 -7.31 7.79 -11.37
CA ALA A 260 -5.92 7.70 -10.93
C ALA A 260 -5.04 8.77 -11.60
N THR A 261 -5.27 9.05 -12.89
CA THR A 261 -4.53 10.08 -13.64
C THR A 261 -4.80 11.48 -13.10
N GLN A 262 -6.05 11.80 -12.76
CA GLN A 262 -6.41 13.08 -12.15
C GLN A 262 -5.80 13.24 -10.76
N ALA A 263 -5.88 12.20 -9.93
CA ALA A 263 -5.26 12.20 -8.60
C ALA A 263 -3.74 12.31 -8.67
N TYR A 264 -3.09 11.63 -9.63
CA TYR A 264 -1.66 11.75 -9.88
C TYR A 264 -1.30 13.19 -10.32
N ALA A 265 -2.08 13.78 -11.23
CA ALA A 265 -1.86 15.15 -11.69
C ALA A 265 -1.95 16.16 -10.53
N ALA A 266 -2.91 15.98 -9.62
CA ALA A 266 -3.05 16.81 -8.42
C ALA A 266 -1.84 16.70 -7.47
N ARG A 267 -1.23 15.51 -7.40
CA ARG A 267 -0.05 15.23 -6.55
C ARG A 267 1.29 15.60 -7.18
N LEU A 268 1.32 15.90 -8.48
CA LEU A 268 2.55 16.07 -9.25
C LEU A 268 3.51 17.15 -8.68
N PRO A 269 3.05 18.32 -8.17
CA PRO A 269 3.95 19.28 -7.55
C PRO A 269 4.69 18.71 -6.33
N GLN A 270 3.98 17.99 -5.44
CA GLN A 270 4.61 17.37 -4.27
C GLN A 270 5.55 16.22 -4.67
N LEU A 271 5.18 15.43 -5.68
CA LEU A 271 6.02 14.36 -6.21
C LEU A 271 7.31 14.87 -6.87
N ARG A 272 7.31 16.09 -7.42
CA ARG A 272 8.54 16.72 -7.94
C ARG A 272 9.51 17.07 -6.81
N ASP A 273 9.02 17.71 -5.75
CA ASP A 273 9.83 18.00 -4.55
C ASP A 273 10.37 16.70 -3.91
N ALA A 274 9.52 15.69 -3.77
CA ALA A 274 9.93 14.37 -3.27
C ALA A 274 11.01 13.72 -4.16
N GLY A 275 10.88 13.84 -5.48
CA GLY A 275 11.88 13.34 -6.43
C GLY A 275 13.25 13.99 -6.24
N GLU A 276 13.30 15.32 -6.07
CA GLU A 276 14.54 16.05 -5.80
C GLU A 276 15.17 15.66 -4.45
N ARG A 277 14.34 15.41 -3.42
CA ARG A 277 14.81 14.94 -2.12
C ARG A 277 15.40 13.53 -2.19
N TYR A 278 14.77 12.62 -2.93
CA TYR A 278 15.33 11.28 -3.18
C TYR A 278 16.68 11.34 -3.90
N VAL A 279 16.85 12.27 -4.86
CA VAL A 279 18.16 12.50 -5.51
C VAL A 279 19.21 12.91 -4.49
N ARG A 280 18.91 13.90 -3.64
CA ARG A 280 19.85 14.38 -2.61
C ARG A 280 20.20 13.29 -1.60
N LEU A 281 19.22 12.48 -1.17
CA LEU A 281 19.43 11.35 -0.26
C LEU A 281 20.34 10.28 -0.89
N VAL A 282 20.08 9.90 -2.14
CA VAL A 282 20.94 8.93 -2.83
C VAL A 282 22.34 9.51 -3.02
N GLN A 283 22.47 10.77 -3.41
CA GLN A 283 23.76 11.45 -3.52
C GLN A 283 24.52 11.45 -2.19
N SER A 284 23.87 11.82 -1.09
CA SER A 284 24.53 11.88 0.23
C SER A 284 25.02 10.50 0.66
N ILE A 285 24.23 9.43 0.46
CA ILE A 285 24.64 8.06 0.76
C ILE A 285 25.89 7.67 -0.05
N LEU A 286 25.92 7.99 -1.35
CA LEU A 286 27.06 7.67 -2.22
C LEU A 286 28.31 8.47 -1.86
N ASP A 287 28.15 9.78 -1.61
CA ASP A 287 29.24 10.68 -1.23
C ASP A 287 29.81 10.27 0.14
N GLU A 288 28.96 9.91 1.11
CA GLU A 288 29.34 9.41 2.43
C GLU A 288 30.11 8.08 2.36
N ALA A 289 29.78 7.22 1.40
CA ALA A 289 30.53 5.98 1.16
C ALA A 289 31.81 6.19 0.34
N GLY A 290 31.99 7.38 -0.26
CA GLY A 290 33.11 7.69 -1.14
C GLY A 290 33.05 6.97 -2.49
N ILE A 291 31.86 6.55 -2.93
CA ILE A 291 31.67 5.86 -4.22
C ILE A 291 31.83 6.87 -5.36
N ASN A 292 32.64 6.50 -6.36
CA ASN A 292 32.77 7.32 -7.56
C ASN A 292 31.65 7.04 -8.56
N TYR A 293 30.89 8.08 -8.89
CA TYR A 293 29.83 8.05 -9.89
C TYR A 293 29.95 9.25 -10.84
N LEU A 294 29.49 9.08 -12.08
CA LEU A 294 29.43 10.14 -13.08
C LEU A 294 28.30 11.14 -12.76
N SER A 295 27.10 10.64 -12.45
CA SER A 295 25.96 11.50 -12.11
C SER A 295 24.87 10.76 -11.33
N VAL A 296 24.13 11.52 -10.52
CA VAL A 296 22.84 11.11 -9.97
C VAL A 296 21.79 12.11 -10.44
N THR A 297 20.73 11.64 -11.08
CA THR A 297 19.67 12.49 -11.63
C THR A 297 18.30 11.93 -11.26
N GLY A 298 17.31 12.82 -11.13
CA GLY A 298 15.94 12.46 -10.79
C GLY A 298 14.97 12.83 -11.89
N ARG A 299 13.91 12.04 -12.03
CA ARG A 299 12.79 12.34 -12.91
C ARG A 299 11.49 11.87 -12.29
N THR A 300 10.57 12.79 -12.10
CA THR A 300 9.16 12.48 -11.80
C THR A 300 8.42 12.16 -13.09
N LYS A 301 7.61 11.09 -13.09
CA LYS A 301 6.85 10.65 -14.26
C LYS A 301 5.85 11.74 -14.69
N SER A 302 5.68 11.97 -15.99
CA SER A 302 4.67 12.92 -16.47
C SER A 302 3.26 12.33 -16.33
N VAL A 303 2.23 13.18 -16.29
CA VAL A 303 0.82 12.74 -16.24
C VAL A 303 0.49 11.84 -17.42
N ALA A 304 0.93 12.20 -18.64
CA ALA A 304 0.70 11.41 -19.84
C ALA A 304 1.36 10.03 -19.77
N SER A 305 2.62 9.97 -19.31
CA SER A 305 3.33 8.69 -19.14
C SER A 305 2.74 7.83 -18.01
N PHE A 306 2.24 8.45 -16.94
CA PHE A 306 1.51 7.76 -15.88
C PHE A 306 0.21 7.17 -16.42
N ALA A 307 -0.61 7.97 -17.11
CA ALA A 307 -1.87 7.52 -17.71
C ALA A 307 -1.65 6.33 -18.67
N ALA A 308 -0.65 6.41 -19.54
CA ALA A 308 -0.28 5.33 -20.45
C ALA A 308 0.16 4.06 -19.71
N LYS A 309 0.81 4.19 -18.55
CA LYS A 309 1.21 3.04 -17.73
C LYS A 309 0.02 2.46 -16.97
N ALA A 310 -0.80 3.30 -16.37
CA ALA A 310 -2.03 2.92 -15.66
C ALA A 310 -3.03 2.20 -16.58
N ALA A 311 -3.09 2.57 -17.87
CA ALA A 311 -3.93 1.94 -18.87
C ALA A 311 -3.43 0.57 -19.38
N ARG A 312 -2.25 0.10 -18.94
CA ARG A 312 -1.71 -1.18 -19.42
C ARG A 312 -2.59 -2.34 -19.01
N THR A 313 -2.64 -3.35 -19.86
CA THR A 313 -3.35 -4.61 -19.65
C THR A 313 -2.37 -5.77 -19.58
N VAL A 314 -2.71 -6.82 -18.85
CA VAL A 314 -1.86 -8.02 -18.69
C VAL A 314 -1.44 -8.61 -20.04
N ASP A 315 -2.34 -8.64 -21.02
CA ASP A 315 -2.09 -9.26 -22.34
C ASP A 315 -1.66 -8.24 -23.42
N GLY A 316 -1.41 -6.99 -23.04
CA GLY A 316 -1.05 -5.90 -23.97
C GLY A 316 -2.13 -5.50 -24.98
N ARG A 317 -3.37 -6.01 -24.86
CA ARG A 317 -4.48 -5.75 -25.79
C ARG A 317 -5.43 -4.67 -25.26
N PRO A 318 -5.89 -3.72 -26.09
CA PRO A 318 -6.93 -2.77 -25.72
C PRO A 318 -8.19 -3.49 -25.20
N GLY A 319 -8.68 -3.08 -24.02
CA GLY A 319 -9.85 -3.70 -23.37
C GLY A 319 -9.57 -5.03 -22.66
N GLY A 320 -8.32 -5.48 -22.60
CA GLY A 320 -7.90 -6.63 -21.79
C GLY A 320 -7.95 -6.38 -20.28
N ARG A 321 -7.64 -7.40 -19.48
CA ARG A 321 -7.59 -7.27 -18.02
C ARG A 321 -6.54 -6.23 -17.62
N ALA A 322 -6.93 -5.22 -16.84
CA ALA A 322 -6.01 -4.19 -16.36
C ALA A 322 -4.80 -4.82 -15.64
N MET A 323 -3.61 -4.31 -15.95
CA MET A 323 -2.35 -4.71 -15.32
C MET A 323 -2.29 -4.21 -13.88
N TYR A 324 -2.81 -3.01 -13.65
CA TYR A 324 -2.86 -2.36 -12.33
C TYR A 324 -4.33 -2.21 -11.91
N ARG A 325 -4.67 -2.73 -10.72
CA ARG A 325 -5.98 -2.55 -10.09
C ARG A 325 -6.06 -1.21 -9.37
N ASP A 326 -4.95 -0.78 -8.78
CA ASP A 326 -4.78 0.54 -8.17
C ASP A 326 -3.49 1.19 -8.69
N PRO A 327 -3.57 1.92 -9.81
CA PRO A 327 -2.38 2.51 -10.43
C PRO A 327 -1.63 3.51 -9.55
N LEU A 328 -2.27 4.13 -8.55
CA LEU A 328 -1.60 5.11 -7.67
C LEU A 328 -0.61 4.46 -6.70
N THR A 329 -0.82 3.19 -6.35
CA THR A 329 0.01 2.46 -5.39
C THR A 329 0.89 1.42 -6.10
N GLU A 330 0.38 0.76 -7.14
CA GLU A 330 1.09 -0.33 -7.82
C GLU A 330 2.10 0.17 -8.89
N VAL A 331 1.98 1.41 -9.36
CA VAL A 331 2.98 2.01 -10.27
C VAL A 331 4.14 2.55 -9.43
N THR A 332 5.22 1.79 -9.34
CA THR A 332 6.39 2.09 -8.49
C THR A 332 7.39 3.07 -9.08
N ASP A 333 7.32 3.36 -10.39
CA ASP A 333 8.22 4.29 -11.10
C ASP A 333 7.63 5.70 -11.25
N GLN A 334 6.82 6.14 -10.28
CA GLN A 334 6.33 7.52 -10.21
C GLN A 334 7.49 8.50 -9.98
N LEU A 335 8.41 8.12 -9.09
CA LEU A 335 9.69 8.80 -8.85
C LEU A 335 10.79 7.89 -9.39
N GLY A 336 11.58 8.41 -10.34
CA GLY A 336 12.76 7.73 -10.87
C GLY A 336 14.02 8.44 -10.43
N VAL A 337 15.00 7.69 -9.94
CA VAL A 337 16.38 8.16 -9.72
C VAL A 337 17.30 7.35 -10.62
N ARG A 338 18.33 7.96 -11.16
CA ARG A 338 19.30 7.31 -12.03
C ARG A 338 20.70 7.60 -11.51
N VAL A 339 21.43 6.54 -11.19
CA VAL A 339 22.83 6.58 -10.75
C VAL A 339 23.68 6.03 -11.88
N ILE A 340 24.55 6.87 -12.43
CA ILE A 340 25.49 6.49 -13.50
C ILE A 340 26.88 6.34 -12.91
N THR A 341 27.43 5.14 -12.93
CA THR A 341 28.80 4.81 -12.53
C THR A 341 29.71 4.69 -13.74
N TYR A 342 31.01 4.53 -13.52
CA TYR A 342 31.97 4.38 -14.62
C TYR A 342 32.10 2.95 -15.12
N VAL A 343 32.10 1.97 -14.21
CA VAL A 343 32.22 0.55 -14.58
C VAL A 343 31.25 -0.33 -13.79
N GLN A 344 31.16 -1.59 -14.20
CA GLN A 344 30.17 -2.54 -13.70
C GLN A 344 30.29 -2.85 -12.20
N ARG A 345 31.51 -2.99 -11.65
CA ARG A 345 31.71 -3.31 -10.23
C ARG A 345 31.05 -2.30 -9.29
N ASP A 346 31.08 -1.02 -9.66
CA ASP A 346 30.46 0.05 -8.85
C ASP A 346 28.93 -0.03 -8.89
N VAL A 347 28.33 -0.61 -9.95
CA VAL A 347 26.87 -0.83 -10.00
C VAL A 347 26.43 -1.76 -8.88
N GLU A 348 27.19 -2.84 -8.66
CA GLU A 348 26.94 -3.80 -7.58
C GLU A 348 27.14 -3.15 -6.22
N THR A 349 28.26 -2.43 -6.03
CA THR A 349 28.54 -1.72 -4.78
C THR A 349 27.47 -0.68 -4.42
N VAL A 350 26.96 0.07 -5.41
CA VAL A 350 25.86 1.02 -5.19
C VAL A 350 24.57 0.29 -4.80
N ALA A 351 24.21 -0.78 -5.50
CA ALA A 351 22.99 -1.53 -5.24
C ALA A 351 22.97 -2.11 -3.83
N ASP A 352 24.11 -2.68 -3.42
CA ASP A 352 24.31 -3.25 -2.10
C ASP A 352 24.26 -2.17 -1.00
N LEU A 353 24.96 -1.04 -1.20
CA LEU A 353 24.94 0.10 -0.27
C LEU A 353 23.54 0.66 -0.06
N LEU A 354 22.78 0.87 -1.13
CA LEU A 354 21.40 1.34 -1.04
C LEU A 354 20.51 0.30 -0.33
N GLY A 355 20.75 -0.99 -0.57
CA GLY A 355 20.04 -2.08 0.10
C GLY A 355 20.25 -2.14 1.61
N ASP A 356 21.43 -1.76 2.07
CA ASP A 356 21.76 -1.71 3.49
C ASP A 356 21.25 -0.47 4.20
N GLN A 357 21.21 0.66 3.50
CA GLN A 357 20.84 1.96 4.06
C GLN A 357 19.34 2.25 3.96
N LEU A 358 18.61 1.61 3.04
CA LEU A 358 17.22 1.93 2.75
C LEU A 358 16.38 0.65 2.65
N VAL A 359 15.06 0.80 2.67
CA VAL A 359 14.16 -0.34 2.49
C VAL A 359 14.05 -0.65 1.01
N VAL A 360 14.51 -1.82 0.57
CA VAL A 360 14.35 -2.29 -0.81
C VAL A 360 13.08 -3.13 -0.92
N HIS A 361 12.13 -2.64 -1.71
CA HIS A 361 10.84 -3.30 -1.99
C HIS A 361 10.91 -4.25 -3.18
N ASP A 362 11.80 -3.98 -4.13
CA ASP A 362 12.02 -4.80 -5.33
C ASP A 362 13.45 -4.57 -5.83
N ASP A 363 14.10 -5.62 -6.33
CA ASP A 363 15.47 -5.54 -6.88
C ASP A 363 15.63 -6.48 -8.08
N ARG A 364 15.90 -5.89 -9.24
CA ARG A 364 15.90 -6.57 -10.53
C ARG A 364 17.17 -6.28 -11.31
N ASP A 365 17.87 -7.34 -11.67
CA ASP A 365 18.98 -7.31 -12.61
C ASP A 365 18.47 -7.59 -14.02
N MET A 366 18.22 -6.51 -14.76
CA MET A 366 17.64 -6.59 -16.09
C MET A 366 18.58 -7.28 -17.08
N GLY A 367 19.90 -7.24 -16.85
CA GLY A 367 20.88 -7.93 -17.66
C GLY A 367 20.74 -9.45 -17.52
N ARG A 368 20.64 -9.93 -16.28
CA ARG A 368 20.41 -11.36 -15.98
C ARG A 368 19.06 -11.85 -16.50
N GLU A 369 18.00 -11.05 -16.34
CA GLU A 369 16.67 -11.38 -16.87
C GLU A 369 16.70 -11.53 -18.39
N THR A 370 17.26 -10.53 -19.10
CA THR A 370 17.35 -10.55 -20.56
C THR A 370 18.17 -11.75 -21.05
N ALA A 371 19.29 -12.05 -20.39
CA ALA A 371 20.12 -13.22 -20.68
C ALA A 371 19.37 -14.54 -20.48
N SER A 372 18.54 -14.65 -19.43
CA SER A 372 17.72 -15.84 -19.15
C SER A 372 16.64 -16.09 -20.22
N GLU A 373 16.19 -15.03 -20.90
CA GLU A 373 15.25 -15.10 -22.03
C GLU A 373 15.95 -15.39 -23.38
N GLY A 374 17.27 -15.63 -23.37
CA GLY A 374 18.07 -15.87 -24.57
C GLY A 374 18.25 -14.62 -25.44
N ARG A 375 18.02 -13.43 -24.87
CA ARG A 375 18.21 -12.13 -25.53
C ARG A 375 19.45 -11.46 -24.96
N PHE A 376 20.06 -10.60 -25.77
CA PHE A 376 21.17 -9.74 -25.36
C PHE A 376 20.80 -8.30 -25.72
N GLY A 377 20.84 -7.39 -24.74
CA GLY A 377 20.64 -5.96 -24.99
C GLY A 377 19.69 -5.23 -24.06
N TYR A 378 19.86 -5.33 -22.74
CA TYR A 378 19.43 -4.28 -21.79
C TYR A 378 20.07 -4.61 -20.44
N ALA A 379 21.16 -3.92 -20.08
CA ALA A 379 21.86 -4.12 -18.81
C ALA A 379 21.63 -2.92 -17.90
N SER A 380 21.00 -3.17 -16.75
CA SER A 380 20.67 -2.18 -15.73
C SER A 380 20.26 -2.89 -14.45
N ARG A 381 20.67 -2.38 -13.29
CA ARG A 381 20.14 -2.82 -12.00
C ARG A 381 19.04 -1.85 -11.58
N HIS A 382 17.85 -2.38 -11.28
CA HIS A 382 16.69 -1.58 -10.88
C HIS A 382 16.29 -1.95 -9.45
N GLN A 383 16.34 -0.97 -8.55
CA GLN A 383 15.85 -1.12 -7.19
C GLN A 383 14.66 -0.20 -6.96
N VAL A 384 13.65 -0.68 -6.22
CA VAL A 384 12.57 0.15 -5.69
C VAL A 384 12.86 0.37 -4.21
N ILE A 385 13.25 1.59 -3.86
CA ILE A 385 13.65 1.96 -2.49
C ILE A 385 12.57 2.78 -1.80
N GLY A 386 12.48 2.64 -0.49
CA GLY A 386 11.70 3.46 0.43
C GLY A 386 12.53 3.83 1.67
N LEU A 387 12.01 4.75 2.48
CA LEU A 387 12.65 5.08 3.76
C LEU A 387 12.49 3.94 4.78
N ASP A 388 13.48 3.79 5.64
CA ASP A 388 13.36 2.98 6.84
C ASP A 388 12.47 3.66 7.90
N ALA A 389 12.02 2.89 8.90
CA ALA A 389 11.10 3.38 9.92
C ALA A 389 11.68 4.52 10.78
N ALA A 390 13.01 4.60 10.94
CA ALA A 390 13.65 5.66 11.72
C ALA A 390 13.61 6.98 10.94
N ARG A 391 14.00 6.97 9.66
CA ARG A 391 13.90 8.13 8.76
C ARG A 391 12.45 8.52 8.51
N GLU A 392 11.51 7.57 8.41
CA GLU A 392 10.09 7.92 8.29
C GLU A 392 9.58 8.72 9.50
N GLY A 393 10.10 8.47 10.70
CA GLY A 393 9.73 9.15 11.95
C GLY A 393 10.25 10.58 12.08
N ASP A 394 11.27 10.96 11.30
CA ASP A 394 11.94 12.25 11.36
C ASP A 394 11.17 13.32 10.53
N PRO A 395 10.85 14.50 11.11
CA PRO A 395 10.16 15.59 10.43
C PRO A 395 10.82 16.05 9.12
N ASP A 396 12.15 15.98 9.01
CA ASP A 396 12.90 16.46 7.84
C ASP A 396 12.63 15.60 6.59
N TRP A 397 12.25 14.34 6.83
CA TRP A 397 11.91 13.35 5.80
C TRP A 397 10.40 13.17 5.59
N SER A 398 9.56 13.94 6.29
CA SER A 398 8.10 13.87 6.17
C SER A 398 7.56 13.92 4.73
N PRO A 399 8.16 14.65 3.76
CA PRO A 399 7.69 14.66 2.37
C PRO A 399 7.90 13.35 1.60
N LEU A 400 8.79 12.48 2.08
CA LEU A 400 9.10 11.18 1.48
C LEU A 400 8.33 10.01 2.11
N ARG A 401 7.66 10.23 3.25
CA ARG A 401 6.99 9.18 4.02
C ARG A 401 5.98 8.39 3.17
N GLY A 402 6.09 7.07 3.17
CA GLY A 402 5.23 6.18 2.39
C GLY A 402 5.34 6.29 0.86
N LEU A 403 6.31 7.06 0.35
CA LEU A 403 6.64 7.11 -1.09
C LEU A 403 7.81 6.18 -1.38
N VAL A 404 7.82 5.62 -2.59
CA VAL A 404 8.95 4.83 -3.10
C VAL A 404 9.57 5.50 -4.32
N ALA A 405 10.85 5.25 -4.54
CA ALA A 405 11.57 5.67 -5.73
C ALA A 405 12.19 4.47 -6.45
N SER A 406 12.05 4.44 -7.78
CA SER A 406 12.73 3.46 -8.63
C SER A 406 14.11 3.99 -9.02
N VAL A 407 15.16 3.39 -8.47
CA VAL A 407 16.56 3.71 -8.74
C VAL A 407 17.07 2.81 -9.86
N GLN A 408 17.59 3.41 -10.91
CA GLN A 408 18.26 2.73 -12.02
C GLN A 408 19.76 2.95 -11.91
N ILE A 409 20.51 1.90 -11.66
CA ILE A 409 21.97 1.93 -11.48
C ILE A 409 22.61 1.34 -12.73
N ARG A 410 23.46 2.11 -13.40
CA ARG A 410 24.06 1.76 -14.70
C ARG A 410 25.47 2.28 -14.83
N THR A 411 26.28 1.64 -15.68
CA THR A 411 27.52 2.24 -16.19
C THR A 411 27.21 3.35 -17.20
N VAL A 412 28.20 4.19 -17.50
CA VAL A 412 28.11 5.23 -18.54
C VAL A 412 27.81 4.62 -19.91
N LEU A 413 28.38 3.45 -20.23
CA LEU A 413 28.15 2.76 -21.51
C LEU A 413 26.74 2.18 -21.59
N GLN A 414 26.26 1.56 -20.50
CA GLN A 414 24.88 1.07 -20.39
C GLN A 414 23.87 2.20 -20.51
N HIS A 415 24.17 3.36 -19.89
CA HIS A 415 23.33 4.55 -20.01
C HIS A 415 23.28 5.06 -21.45
N ALA A 416 24.43 5.22 -22.10
CA ALA A 416 24.51 5.67 -23.48
C ALA A 416 23.70 4.76 -24.41
N TRP A 417 23.88 3.45 -24.31
CA TRP A 417 23.12 2.47 -25.09
C TRP A 417 21.61 2.60 -24.89
N ALA A 418 21.16 2.70 -23.64
CA ALA A 418 19.75 2.77 -23.30
C ALA A 418 19.09 4.08 -23.77
N GLU A 419 19.81 5.21 -23.76
CA GLU A 419 19.27 6.46 -24.30
C GLU A 419 19.14 6.40 -25.82
N PHE A 420 20.12 5.82 -26.54
CA PHE A 420 20.03 5.61 -28.00
C PHE A 420 18.88 4.69 -28.38
N GLU A 421 18.75 3.57 -27.67
CA GLU A 421 17.68 2.60 -27.92
C GLU A 421 16.30 3.20 -27.63
N HIS A 422 16.15 3.88 -26.51
CA HIS A 422 14.91 4.55 -26.15
C HIS A 422 14.53 5.65 -27.15
N ASP A 423 15.48 6.49 -27.59
CA ASP A 423 15.18 7.55 -28.56
C ASP A 423 14.73 6.99 -29.91
N ILE A 424 15.39 5.94 -30.41
CA ILE A 424 15.02 5.31 -31.69
C ILE A 424 13.66 4.62 -31.59
N ARG A 425 13.38 3.91 -30.49
CA ARG A 425 12.11 3.18 -30.32
C ARG A 425 10.93 4.06 -29.91
N TYR A 426 11.16 5.16 -29.20
CA TYR A 426 10.10 6.02 -28.67
C TYR A 426 9.78 7.22 -29.57
N LYS A 427 10.78 7.77 -30.30
CA LYS A 427 10.56 8.89 -31.24
C LYS A 427 10.46 8.45 -32.70
N GLY A 428 10.87 7.23 -33.04
CA GLY A 428 10.77 6.67 -34.37
C GLY A 428 9.57 5.72 -34.51
N VAL A 429 8.71 5.96 -35.52
CA VAL A 429 7.93 4.87 -36.10
C VAL A 429 8.92 4.01 -36.87
N VAL A 430 9.54 3.03 -36.21
CA VAL A 430 10.45 2.10 -36.89
C VAL A 430 9.61 1.32 -37.90
N PRO A 431 9.85 1.46 -39.22
CA PRO A 431 9.14 0.66 -40.22
C PRO A 431 9.35 -0.83 -39.92
N GLU A 432 8.29 -1.64 -40.01
CA GLU A 432 8.36 -3.08 -39.69
C GLU A 432 9.47 -3.80 -40.47
N GLU A 433 9.76 -3.34 -41.68
CA GLU A 433 10.84 -3.84 -42.54
C GLU A 433 12.26 -3.68 -41.93
N HIS A 434 12.47 -2.70 -41.05
CA HIS A 434 13.77 -2.43 -40.43
C HIS A 434 13.89 -2.93 -38.99
N ALA A 435 12.77 -3.31 -38.36
CA ALA A 435 12.73 -3.69 -36.94
C ALA A 435 13.72 -4.81 -36.60
N ARG A 436 13.76 -5.87 -37.40
CA ARG A 436 14.67 -7.01 -37.17
C ARG A 436 16.15 -6.65 -37.35
N ASP A 437 16.47 -5.79 -38.31
CA ASP A 437 17.86 -5.34 -38.53
C ASP A 437 18.32 -4.45 -37.37
N PHE A 438 17.46 -3.53 -36.92
CA PHE A 438 17.76 -2.68 -35.77
C PHE A 438 17.91 -3.48 -34.48
N ASP A 439 17.02 -4.43 -34.20
CA ASP A 439 17.16 -5.33 -33.05
C ASP A 439 18.53 -6.05 -33.06
N ARG A 440 18.92 -6.59 -34.23
CA ARG A 440 20.24 -7.23 -34.38
C ARG A 440 21.39 -6.26 -34.12
N ARG A 441 21.34 -5.04 -34.65
CA ARG A 441 22.39 -4.02 -34.46
C ARG A 441 22.50 -3.58 -33.00
N PHE A 442 21.36 -3.40 -32.33
CA PHE A 442 21.33 -3.06 -30.91
C PHE A 442 21.94 -4.14 -30.04
N THR A 443 21.66 -5.42 -30.35
CA THR A 443 22.31 -6.57 -29.69
C THR A 443 23.82 -6.59 -29.93
N LEU A 444 24.30 -6.35 -31.15
CA LEU A 444 25.74 -6.27 -31.44
C LEU A 444 26.41 -5.12 -30.68
N ALA A 445 25.77 -3.94 -30.65
CA ALA A 445 26.25 -2.79 -29.90
C ALA A 445 26.32 -3.09 -28.39
N ALA A 446 25.33 -3.78 -27.83
CA ALA A 446 25.33 -4.18 -26.42
C ALA A 446 26.54 -5.08 -26.10
N GLY A 447 26.84 -6.07 -26.95
CA GLY A 447 28.00 -6.95 -26.77
C GLY A 447 29.34 -6.21 -26.84
N LEU A 448 29.48 -5.21 -27.73
CA LEU A 448 30.68 -4.38 -27.80
C LEU A 448 30.88 -3.54 -26.52
N LEU A 449 29.80 -2.96 -26.01
CA LEU A 449 29.86 -2.15 -24.79
C LEU A 449 30.15 -3.00 -23.55
N GLU A 450 29.59 -4.21 -23.47
CA GLU A 450 29.92 -5.13 -22.40
C GLU A 450 31.41 -5.52 -22.41
N LEU A 451 31.98 -5.76 -23.60
CA LEU A 451 33.41 -6.00 -23.74
C LEU A 451 34.23 -4.77 -23.29
N ALA A 452 33.84 -3.57 -23.72
CA ALA A 452 34.52 -2.35 -23.32
C ALA A 452 34.45 -2.10 -21.80
N ASP A 453 33.29 -2.33 -21.16
CA ASP A 453 33.14 -2.22 -19.70
C ASP A 453 34.08 -3.19 -18.96
N ARG A 454 34.28 -4.42 -19.48
CA ARG A 454 35.24 -5.38 -18.89
C ARG A 454 36.69 -4.92 -19.03
N GLU A 455 37.08 -4.36 -20.17
CA GLU A 455 38.42 -3.82 -20.36
C GLU A 455 38.68 -2.61 -19.45
N PHE A 456 37.71 -1.70 -19.31
CA PHE A 456 37.82 -0.57 -18.38
C PHE A 456 37.92 -1.01 -16.92
N ALA A 457 37.14 -2.02 -16.50
CA ALA A 457 37.27 -2.60 -15.18
C ALA A 457 38.67 -3.19 -14.96
N THR A 458 39.20 -3.94 -15.93
CA THR A 458 40.55 -4.54 -15.86
C THR A 458 41.65 -3.49 -15.78
N ILE A 459 41.57 -2.41 -16.58
CA ILE A 459 42.52 -1.29 -16.51
C ILE A 459 42.50 -0.67 -15.12
N ARG A 460 41.31 -0.47 -14.56
CA ARG A 460 41.15 0.12 -13.23
C ARG A 460 41.72 -0.77 -12.13
N ASP A 461 41.43 -2.08 -12.17
CA ASP A 461 41.94 -3.03 -11.18
C ASP A 461 43.48 -3.12 -11.23
N ARG A 462 44.10 -2.98 -12.41
CA ARG A 462 45.57 -2.93 -12.54
C ARG A 462 46.17 -1.63 -12.00
N LEU A 463 45.52 -0.50 -12.22
CA LEU A 463 45.94 0.78 -11.63
C LEU A 463 45.86 0.74 -10.09
N GLN A 464 44.88 0.03 -9.51
CA GLN A 464 44.80 -0.19 -8.06
C GLN A 464 45.98 -1.02 -7.50
N ALA A 465 46.58 -1.90 -8.30
CA ALA A 465 47.63 -2.82 -7.86
C ALA A 465 49.07 -2.26 -7.94
N THR A 466 49.27 -1.01 -8.41
CA THR A 466 50.62 -0.46 -8.66
C THR A 466 51.06 0.48 -7.54
N ASP A 467 52.14 0.13 -6.81
CA ASP A 467 52.76 0.90 -5.72
C ASP A 467 53.45 2.18 -6.25
N PRO A 468 53.06 3.40 -5.84
CA PRO A 468 53.63 4.64 -6.33
C PRO A 468 54.81 5.07 -5.44
N ARG A 469 55.95 4.40 -5.59
CA ARG A 469 57.23 4.88 -5.04
C ARG A 469 58.12 5.40 -6.14
N THR A 470 57.81 6.57 -6.70
CA THR A 470 58.78 7.48 -7.34
C THR A 470 58.05 8.68 -7.95
N GLU A 471 58.31 9.90 -7.46
CA GLU A 471 58.69 11.07 -8.28
C GLU A 471 59.11 12.27 -7.41
N GLU A 472 59.91 13.18 -7.99
CA GLU A 472 60.78 14.19 -7.37
C GLU A 472 60.07 15.48 -6.88
N PRO A 473 60.67 16.28 -5.96
CA PRO A 473 60.01 17.44 -5.35
C PRO A 473 59.77 18.59 -6.33
N ALA A 474 58.57 19.16 -6.31
CA ALA A 474 58.22 20.39 -7.03
C ALA A 474 58.95 21.63 -6.46
N GLY A 475 59.21 22.61 -7.35
CA GLY A 475 60.01 23.82 -7.05
C GLY A 475 59.35 24.87 -6.13
N PRO A 476 60.09 25.93 -5.76
CA PRO A 476 59.81 26.82 -4.61
C PRO A 476 58.66 27.84 -4.79
N ASP A 477 57.82 27.70 -5.81
CA ASP A 477 56.65 28.57 -6.08
C ASP A 477 55.35 27.74 -6.26
N ALA A 478 55.34 26.53 -5.71
CA ALA A 478 54.19 25.64 -5.76
C ALA A 478 53.16 26.01 -4.68
N ASP A 479 51.89 25.79 -5.01
CA ASP A 479 50.78 25.79 -4.05
C ASP A 479 51.16 24.94 -2.82
N PRO A 480 51.07 25.47 -1.58
CA PRO A 480 51.46 24.72 -0.38
C PRO A 480 50.51 23.56 -0.06
N ARG A 481 49.42 23.41 -0.81
CA ARG A 481 48.53 22.24 -0.74
C ARG A 481 49.21 21.02 -1.34
N LEU A 482 48.97 19.86 -0.74
CA LEU A 482 49.32 18.58 -1.33
C LEU A 482 48.65 18.42 -2.70
N ASP A 483 49.42 18.09 -3.74
CA ASP A 483 48.84 17.90 -5.06
C ASP A 483 47.80 16.76 -5.01
N PRO A 484 46.57 16.98 -5.51
CA PRO A 484 45.52 15.95 -5.44
C PRO A 484 45.90 14.61 -6.08
N ARG A 485 46.81 14.60 -7.07
CA ARG A 485 47.31 13.38 -7.72
C ARG A 485 48.33 12.67 -6.84
N GLU A 486 49.23 13.41 -6.20
CA GLU A 486 50.18 12.87 -5.22
C GLU A 486 49.44 12.27 -4.03
N LEU A 487 48.42 12.97 -3.52
CA LEU A 487 47.57 12.49 -2.45
C LEU A 487 46.79 11.23 -2.85
N ALA A 488 46.22 11.20 -4.07
CA ALA A 488 45.54 10.01 -4.57
C ALA A 488 46.48 8.81 -4.69
N ALA A 489 47.72 9.02 -5.15
CA ALA A 489 48.73 7.97 -5.23
C ALA A 489 49.13 7.46 -3.84
N PHE A 490 49.42 8.37 -2.90
CA PHE A 490 49.74 8.03 -1.51
C PHE A 490 48.63 7.19 -0.86
N LEU A 491 47.37 7.63 -0.99
CA LEU A 491 46.23 6.93 -0.41
C LEU A 491 45.93 5.59 -1.10
N ALA A 492 46.24 5.43 -2.39
CA ALA A 492 46.14 4.15 -3.06
C ALA A 492 47.16 3.12 -2.53
N GLY A 493 48.36 3.58 -2.16
CA GLY A 493 49.38 2.75 -1.49
C GLY A 493 48.99 2.38 -0.05
N GLN A 494 48.38 3.32 0.69
CA GLN A 494 47.92 3.11 2.06
C GLN A 494 46.67 2.21 2.14
N TYR A 495 45.73 2.38 1.21
CA TYR A 495 44.42 1.72 1.19
C TYR A 495 44.23 0.87 -0.08
N ALA A 496 45.01 -0.20 -0.18
CA ALA A 496 45.02 -1.07 -1.37
C ALA A 496 43.67 -1.75 -1.69
N ASP A 497 42.76 -1.83 -0.72
CA ASP A 497 41.41 -2.40 -0.86
C ASP A 497 40.31 -1.34 -1.12
N ALA A 498 40.63 -0.05 -1.03
CA ALA A 498 39.65 1.02 -1.16
C ALA A 498 39.37 1.41 -2.62
N GLY A 499 38.10 1.70 -2.93
CA GLY A 499 37.68 2.24 -4.22
C GLY A 499 38.27 3.64 -4.48
N TRP A 500 38.47 3.98 -5.75
CA TRP A 500 38.95 5.31 -6.17
C TRP A 500 37.90 6.37 -5.86
N SER A 501 38.27 7.42 -5.12
CA SER A 501 37.43 8.62 -4.95
C SER A 501 37.55 9.57 -6.14
N ARG A 502 36.64 10.53 -6.29
CA ARG A 502 36.73 11.54 -7.37
C ARG A 502 37.92 12.47 -7.18
N THR A 503 38.43 13.06 -8.26
CA THR A 503 39.54 14.03 -8.24
C THR A 503 39.21 15.31 -7.46
N ASP A 504 37.96 15.76 -7.48
CA ASP A 504 37.46 16.89 -6.67
C ASP A 504 37.46 16.57 -5.17
N HIS A 505 37.24 15.31 -4.76
CA HIS A 505 37.34 14.88 -3.37
C HIS A 505 38.79 14.95 -2.87
N TYR A 506 39.78 14.59 -3.70
CA TYR A 506 41.20 14.76 -3.36
C TYR A 506 41.59 16.24 -3.27
N ALA A 507 41.06 17.09 -4.16
CA ALA A 507 41.27 18.54 -4.08
C ALA A 507 40.62 19.18 -2.84
N TRP A 508 39.42 18.72 -2.48
CA TRP A 508 38.72 19.15 -1.27
C TRP A 508 39.47 18.75 0.00
N ILE A 509 39.82 17.46 0.15
CA ILE A 509 40.51 16.99 1.36
C ILE A 509 41.93 17.55 1.45
N SER A 510 42.61 17.80 0.32
CA SER A 510 43.87 18.55 0.28
C SER A 510 43.72 19.98 0.83
N GLY A 511 42.59 20.64 0.56
CA GLY A 511 42.25 21.92 1.20
C GLY A 511 42.12 21.82 2.72
N LEU A 512 41.47 20.76 3.23
CA LEU A 512 41.36 20.52 4.67
C LEU A 512 42.71 20.20 5.32
N LEU A 513 43.57 19.44 4.65
CA LEU A 513 44.93 19.15 5.11
C LEU A 513 45.72 20.46 5.29
N LEU A 514 45.61 21.39 4.35
CA LEU A 514 46.23 22.71 4.49
C LEU A 514 45.66 23.50 5.69
N GLU A 515 44.34 23.47 5.92
CA GLU A 515 43.74 24.14 7.09
C GLU A 515 44.24 23.55 8.43
N LEU A 516 44.58 22.25 8.45
CA LEU A 516 45.21 21.56 9.58
C LEU A 516 46.73 21.83 9.67
N GLY A 517 47.31 22.54 8.70
CA GLY A 517 48.75 22.79 8.61
C GLY A 517 49.56 21.62 8.06
N ILE A 518 48.92 20.61 7.47
CA ILE A 518 49.57 19.46 6.82
C ILE A 518 49.85 19.84 5.36
N THR A 519 51.13 20.03 5.05
CA THR A 519 51.59 20.51 3.73
C THR A 519 52.48 19.49 3.01
N SER A 520 52.84 18.38 3.66
CA SER A 520 53.67 17.31 3.07
C SER A 520 53.12 15.91 3.33
N LEU A 521 53.46 14.96 2.44
CA LEU A 521 53.07 13.55 2.61
C LEU A 521 53.73 12.91 3.83
N GLY A 522 54.89 13.42 4.26
CA GLY A 522 55.56 13.00 5.49
C GLY A 522 54.74 13.34 6.74
N GLU A 523 54.31 14.61 6.86
CA GLU A 523 53.42 15.06 7.94
C GLU A 523 52.09 14.28 7.95
N LEU A 524 51.50 14.06 6.77
CA LEU A 524 50.30 13.24 6.65
C LEU A 524 50.54 11.80 7.14
N SER A 525 51.65 11.19 6.73
CA SER A 525 52.01 9.84 7.17
C SER A 525 52.22 9.75 8.68
N GLU A 526 52.78 10.78 9.32
CA GLU A 526 52.94 10.84 10.77
C GLU A 526 51.59 10.87 11.49
N VAL A 527 50.63 11.65 10.98
CA VAL A 527 49.26 11.66 11.50
C VAL A 527 48.62 10.29 11.38
N LEU A 528 48.69 9.66 10.20
CA LEU A 528 48.08 8.35 9.95
C LEU A 528 48.72 7.22 10.78
N MET A 529 50.03 7.27 11.04
CA MET A 529 50.69 6.30 11.93
C MET A 529 50.16 6.37 13.38
N GLY A 530 49.64 7.52 13.80
CA GLY A 530 49.03 7.70 15.11
C GLY A 530 47.60 7.20 15.23
N VAL A 531 47.01 6.69 14.14
CA VAL A 531 45.60 6.29 14.06
C VAL A 531 45.47 4.77 14.05
N ASP A 532 44.61 4.22 14.92
CA ASP A 532 44.19 2.83 14.85
C ASP A 532 43.04 2.67 13.84
N GLU A 533 43.38 2.33 12.60
CA GLU A 533 42.41 2.13 11.53
C GLU A 533 41.45 0.96 11.80
N THR A 534 41.88 -0.06 12.54
CA THR A 534 41.02 -1.20 12.88
C THR A 534 39.94 -0.74 13.84
N GLN A 535 40.31 0.02 14.86
CA GLN A 535 39.39 0.63 15.80
C GLN A 535 38.42 1.59 15.10
N ILE A 536 38.90 2.46 14.21
CA ILE A 536 38.01 3.34 13.43
C ILE A 536 36.97 2.53 12.66
N ASN A 537 37.39 1.47 11.95
CA ASN A 537 36.47 0.66 11.16
C ASN A 537 35.43 -0.05 12.03
N GLU A 538 35.82 -0.53 13.22
CA GLU A 538 34.92 -1.14 14.20
C GLU A 538 33.89 -0.14 14.75
N HIS A 539 34.33 1.04 15.21
CA HIS A 539 33.45 2.08 15.75
C HIS A 539 32.51 2.67 14.69
N MET A 540 33.00 2.80 13.45
CA MET A 540 32.18 3.31 12.35
C MET A 540 31.19 2.28 11.82
N ASP A 541 31.36 1.00 12.16
CA ASP A 541 30.53 -0.13 11.74
C ASP A 541 30.35 -0.17 10.21
N TYR A 542 31.48 -0.05 9.49
CA TYR A 542 31.48 -0.07 8.04
C TYR A 542 31.13 -1.46 7.50
N ARG A 543 29.94 -1.58 6.91
CA ARG A 543 29.52 -2.82 6.22
C ARG A 543 30.25 -3.05 4.90
N TYR A 544 30.80 -2.00 4.28
CA TYR A 544 31.61 -2.05 3.07
C TYR A 544 32.91 -1.26 3.25
N PRO A 545 34.00 -1.64 2.56
CA PRO A 545 35.25 -0.88 2.59
C PRO A 545 35.01 0.57 2.13
N PRO A 546 35.18 1.58 3.01
CA PRO A 546 35.01 2.96 2.61
C PRO A 546 36.11 3.37 1.61
N GLY A 547 35.78 4.31 0.71
CA GLY A 547 36.75 4.86 -0.24
C GLY A 547 37.95 5.52 0.43
N ALA A 548 39.07 5.65 -0.30
CA ALA A 548 40.35 6.09 0.26
C ALA A 548 40.28 7.48 0.92
N VAL A 549 39.58 8.44 0.30
CA VAL A 549 39.36 9.77 0.87
C VAL A 549 38.50 9.71 2.13
N ARG A 550 37.53 8.79 2.18
CA ARG A 550 36.63 8.64 3.33
C ARG A 550 37.36 8.10 4.55
N ARG A 551 38.29 7.15 4.35
CA ARG A 551 39.19 6.65 5.41
C ARG A 551 40.11 7.74 5.92
N LEU A 552 40.71 8.51 5.02
CA LEU A 552 41.52 9.67 5.42
C LEU A 552 40.68 10.66 6.23
N ASP A 553 39.46 10.96 5.79
CA ASP A 553 38.53 11.85 6.48
C ASP A 553 38.16 11.36 7.89
N ASP A 554 38.03 10.04 8.12
CA ASP A 554 37.86 9.49 9.47
C ASP A 554 39.14 9.54 10.30
N ALA A 555 40.29 9.23 9.70
CA ALA A 555 41.56 9.28 10.39
C ALA A 555 41.83 10.70 10.91
N LEU A 556 41.60 11.72 10.07
CA LEU A 556 41.70 13.13 10.46
C LEU A 556 40.67 13.50 11.54
N LEU A 557 39.42 13.04 11.41
CA LEU A 557 38.40 13.26 12.44
C LEU A 557 38.78 12.63 13.79
N ALA A 558 39.34 11.42 13.78
CA ALA A 558 39.80 10.72 14.98
C ALA A 558 41.01 11.42 15.61
N SER A 559 41.95 11.91 14.80
CA SER A 559 43.15 12.60 15.29
C SER A 559 42.88 13.99 15.85
N TYR A 560 42.01 14.77 15.20
CA TYR A 560 41.82 16.19 15.51
C TYR A 560 40.48 16.52 16.18
N ALA A 561 39.55 15.56 16.28
CA ALA A 561 38.27 15.67 16.98
C ALA A 561 37.51 16.96 16.63
N GLU A 562 37.07 17.74 17.62
CA GLU A 562 36.30 18.98 17.39
C GLU A 562 37.09 20.01 16.55
N GLY A 563 38.43 20.00 16.62
CA GLY A 563 39.27 20.84 15.77
C GLY A 563 39.12 20.52 14.28
N TYR A 564 38.80 19.28 13.92
CA TYR A 564 38.45 18.91 12.55
C TYR A 564 37.05 19.35 12.16
N VAL A 565 36.10 19.28 13.10
CA VAL A 565 34.70 19.68 12.90
C VAL A 565 34.60 21.18 12.61
N GLU A 566 35.42 21.99 13.27
CA GLU A 566 35.43 23.46 13.19
C GLU A 566 36.14 24.04 11.96
N LEU A 567 36.77 23.21 11.11
CA LEU A 567 37.43 23.67 9.89
C LEU A 567 36.45 24.40 8.95
N HIS A 568 36.93 25.44 8.26
CA HIS A 568 36.09 26.25 7.37
C HIS A 568 35.54 25.39 6.22
N GLY A 569 36.37 24.51 5.64
CA GLY A 569 35.95 23.56 4.62
C GLY A 569 34.90 22.53 5.10
N ASN A 570 34.69 22.39 6.41
CA ASN A 570 33.72 21.48 7.03
C ASN A 570 32.43 22.15 7.50
N ALA A 571 32.28 23.48 7.35
CA ALA A 571 31.13 24.23 7.86
C ALA A 571 29.75 23.69 7.41
N HIS A 572 29.67 23.09 6.23
CA HIS A 572 28.44 22.54 5.66
C HIS A 572 28.08 21.13 6.16
N ARG A 573 28.98 20.47 6.91
CA ARG A 573 28.87 19.06 7.34
C ARG A 573 29.15 18.86 8.83
N VAL A 574 29.04 19.92 9.64
CA VAL A 574 29.27 19.91 11.09
C VAL A 574 28.42 18.86 11.80
N ASP A 575 27.11 18.79 11.52
CA ASP A 575 26.21 17.84 12.19
C ASP A 575 26.55 16.39 11.87
N LEU A 576 26.89 16.11 10.60
CA LEU A 576 27.36 14.79 10.15
C LEU A 576 28.67 14.40 10.83
N LEU A 577 29.61 15.36 10.91
CA LEU A 577 30.90 15.16 11.55
C LEU A 577 30.77 14.90 13.05
N ARG A 578 29.88 15.60 13.74
CA ARG A 578 29.60 15.36 15.17
C ARG A 578 28.98 14.00 15.41
N ALA A 579 28.05 13.58 14.55
CA ALA A 579 27.47 12.24 14.62
C ALA A 579 28.55 11.15 14.44
N ARG A 580 29.49 11.34 13.50
CA ARG A 580 30.62 10.44 13.29
C ARG A 580 31.61 10.47 14.46
N LEU A 581 31.96 11.65 14.96
CA LEU A 581 32.85 11.79 16.11
C LEU A 581 32.29 11.07 17.33
N ALA A 582 30.98 11.22 17.57
CA ALA A 582 30.29 10.50 18.64
C ALA A 582 30.44 8.97 18.53
N LYS A 583 30.37 8.42 17.31
CA LYS A 583 30.63 6.98 17.07
C LYS A 583 32.08 6.58 17.34
N LEU A 584 33.04 7.43 16.97
CA LEU A 584 34.47 7.18 17.20
C LEU A 584 34.85 7.25 18.69
N THR A 585 34.14 8.06 19.48
CA THR A 585 34.44 8.28 20.91
C THR A 585 33.61 7.42 21.88
N GLY A 586 32.52 6.83 21.40
CA GLY A 586 31.63 5.97 22.18
C GLY A 586 31.92 4.51 21.93
#